data_AF-A0A820CJI2-F1
#
_entry.id   AF-A0A820CJI2-F1
#
_cell.length_a   1.000
_cell.length_b   1.000
_cell.length_c   1.000
_cell.angle_alpha   90.00
_cell.angle_beta   90.00
_cell.angle_gamma   90.00
#
_symmetry.space_group_name_H-M   'P 1'
#
loop_
_entity.id
_entity.type
_entity.pdbx_description
1 polymer ?
#
loop_
_entity_poly.entity_id
_entity_poly.type
_entity_poly.pdbx_seq_one_letter_code
_entity_poly.pdbx_strand_id
1 'polypeptide(L)'
;MYTQLLKEAVLEIEDDDAKSIKDLVEYCRLQNDIDDDDEIKKVQREYRDHTPIWWYTAPYFMYSMLNRGLRQMDVDIILKMGFFIRHLHQHITDLHREQQNSKAAMPSKFQVFRGQGLSMEAFEKMKKTKGGLMSFNNFLSTSRNREISFKTFARPAAFDANTVGILFIMNIDTAICTASSTPFVNVKGIGFFDDKEEEILFSTHTIFRIDRIERIGDKHTDRLWQVNLTLAGNQDDDFNKLTAHLRKELDIAGRGWSRLGQILIKLGEPAKAEHLYQLLLEKTSFDGDKAQYNGELGTVYQDIGEYSKAITFYERAVDIYKKMSPPSQLGLAASYNNIGLVYNSMGEYSKALSSYERSLEIRKIALPPNHPELASFYNNIGLVYGHMGEYSKALSSYERSLEIQKIALPPNHPDLASSYNNIGSVYDDMGEYTKALSLYERALEIRKIALPPNHPNLASSYQGIGLVYDNMGEYTKALSLYERALEIRKIALPPNHPDLASSYNNIGSVYDDMGEYSKALSSYERSLEIQKIALPPNHPDFAASYHNMGLLCENMGDYSKALHFHERTRDIVQKTLPPTHPHVLESKRDVERVKNKM
;
A
#
# COMPACT_ATOMS: atom_id res chain seq x y z
N MET A 1 -4.35 10.76 2.36
CA MET A 1 -3.37 10.67 3.47
C MET A 1 -1.98 10.19 3.05
N TYR A 2 -1.83 9.35 2.01
CA TYR A 2 -0.53 8.99 1.45
C TYR A 2 0.37 10.17 1.07
N THR A 3 -0.21 11.34 0.81
CA THR A 3 0.52 12.60 0.61
C THR A 3 1.30 13.07 1.84
N GLN A 4 0.94 12.62 3.05
CA GLN A 4 1.78 12.83 4.24
C GLN A 4 3.09 12.09 4.09
N LEU A 5 3.01 10.83 3.70
CA LEU A 5 4.18 9.96 3.58
C LEU A 5 5.01 10.36 2.37
N LEU A 6 4.38 10.83 1.30
CA LEU A 6 5.06 11.50 0.19
C LEU A 6 5.82 12.73 0.68
N LYS A 7 5.16 13.62 1.45
CA LYS A 7 5.80 14.79 2.04
C LYS A 7 6.98 14.41 2.93
N GLU A 8 6.79 13.46 3.85
CA GLU A 8 7.85 12.96 4.74
C GLU A 8 9.02 12.40 3.94
N ALA A 9 8.76 11.54 2.94
CA ALA A 9 9.78 10.99 2.08
C ALA A 9 10.54 12.07 1.31
N VAL A 10 9.85 13.04 0.71
CA VAL A 10 10.49 14.14 -0.05
C VAL A 10 11.30 15.08 0.85
N LEU A 11 10.88 15.27 2.10
CA LEU A 11 11.59 16.12 3.06
C LEU A 11 12.92 15.51 3.54
N GLU A 12 13.09 14.19 3.43
CA GLU A 12 14.33 13.48 3.78
C GLU A 12 15.42 13.57 2.70
N ILE A 13 15.11 14.16 1.54
CA ILE A 13 15.98 14.13 0.36
C ILE A 13 16.95 15.30 0.38
N GLU A 14 18.24 15.00 0.31
CA GLU A 14 19.31 15.97 0.14
C GLU A 14 19.73 15.99 -1.33
N ASP A 15 19.46 17.11 -2.00
CA ASP A 15 19.76 17.30 -3.42
C ASP A 15 20.69 18.50 -3.63
N ASP A 16 21.52 18.43 -4.68
CA ASP A 16 22.22 19.60 -5.23
C ASP A 16 21.23 20.41 -6.06
N ASP A 17 20.83 21.58 -5.54
CA ASP A 17 19.86 22.46 -6.19
C ASP A 17 20.27 22.85 -7.61
N ALA A 18 21.56 23.11 -7.86
CA ALA A 18 22.01 23.56 -9.17
C ALA A 18 21.86 22.44 -10.20
N LYS A 19 22.21 21.22 -9.81
CA LYS A 19 22.00 20.02 -10.62
C LYS A 19 20.51 19.76 -10.84
N SER A 20 19.70 19.87 -9.79
CA SER A 20 18.26 19.59 -9.83
C SER A 20 17.50 20.56 -10.74
N ILE A 21 17.84 21.84 -10.71
CA ILE A 21 17.25 22.85 -11.62
C ILE A 21 17.64 22.54 -13.07
N LYS A 22 18.90 22.17 -13.33
CA LYS A 22 19.35 21.79 -14.67
C LYS A 22 18.59 20.56 -15.18
N ASP A 23 18.46 19.54 -14.34
CA ASP A 23 17.74 18.30 -14.62
C ASP A 23 16.25 18.53 -14.90
N LEU A 24 15.63 19.47 -14.20
CA LEU A 24 14.23 19.89 -14.42
C LEU A 24 14.09 20.61 -15.76
N VAL A 25 14.96 21.58 -16.04
CA VAL A 25 14.97 22.35 -17.29
C VAL A 25 15.14 21.44 -18.51
N GLU A 26 16.04 20.47 -18.44
CA GLU A 26 16.25 19.49 -19.51
C GLU A 26 15.02 18.60 -19.72
N TYR A 27 14.41 18.12 -18.62
CA TYR A 27 13.17 17.35 -18.68
C TYR A 27 12.03 18.14 -19.35
N CYS A 28 11.85 19.40 -18.96
CA CYS A 28 10.85 20.30 -19.54
C CYS A 28 11.03 20.50 -21.06
N ARG A 29 12.28 20.65 -21.52
CA ARG A 29 12.58 20.78 -22.97
C ARG A 29 12.30 19.50 -23.75
N LEU A 30 12.50 18.32 -23.15
CA LEU A 30 12.29 17.03 -23.81
C LEU A 30 10.81 16.66 -23.94
N GLN A 31 9.97 17.03 -22.98
CA GLN A 31 8.56 16.67 -22.97
C GLN A 31 7.70 17.49 -23.96
N ASN A 32 8.25 18.54 -24.59
CA ASN A 32 7.50 19.53 -25.39
C ASN A 32 6.24 20.06 -24.66
N ASP A 33 6.24 20.01 -23.33
CA ASP A 33 5.04 20.20 -22.49
C ASP A 33 4.78 21.68 -22.18
N ILE A 34 5.70 22.56 -22.59
CA ILE A 34 5.68 23.99 -22.30
C ILE A 34 6.02 24.72 -23.60
N ASP A 35 5.02 25.39 -24.18
CA ASP A 35 5.15 26.21 -25.40
C ASP A 35 6.07 27.44 -25.23
N ASP A 36 6.60 27.68 -24.02
CA ASP A 36 7.30 28.91 -23.65
C ASP A 36 8.73 28.64 -23.13
N ASP A 37 9.67 28.44 -24.05
CA ASP A 37 11.12 28.28 -23.77
C ASP A 37 11.69 29.47 -22.95
N ASP A 38 11.03 30.63 -23.01
CA ASP A 38 11.42 31.80 -22.23
C ASP A 38 11.11 31.64 -20.73
N GLU A 39 10.02 30.96 -20.35
CA GLU A 39 9.75 30.62 -18.94
C GLU A 39 10.79 29.65 -18.38
N ILE A 40 11.18 28.64 -19.16
CA ILE A 40 12.20 27.66 -18.78
C ILE A 40 13.55 28.35 -18.58
N LYS A 41 13.95 29.23 -19.50
CA LYS A 41 15.17 30.05 -19.37
C LYS A 41 15.11 30.99 -18.17
N LYS A 42 13.92 31.49 -17.82
CA LYS A 42 13.73 32.35 -16.66
C LYS A 42 13.98 31.57 -15.38
N VAL A 43 13.36 30.41 -15.19
CA VAL A 43 13.62 29.53 -14.04
C VAL A 43 15.12 29.18 -13.95
N GLN A 44 15.75 28.85 -15.08
CA GLN A 44 17.17 28.52 -15.11
C GLN A 44 18.08 29.66 -14.61
N ARG A 45 17.74 30.92 -14.89
CA ARG A 45 18.57 32.09 -14.54
C ARG A 45 18.24 32.67 -13.17
N GLU A 46 16.96 32.72 -12.82
CA GLU A 46 16.45 33.56 -11.73
C GLU A 46 15.88 32.75 -10.56
N TYR A 47 15.96 31.41 -10.58
CA TYR A 47 15.35 30.58 -9.52
C TYR A 47 15.74 31.02 -8.10
N ARG A 48 17.02 31.37 -7.90
CA ARG A 48 17.57 31.78 -6.60
C ARG A 48 17.24 33.23 -6.22
N ASP A 49 16.76 34.03 -7.16
CA ASP A 49 16.44 35.45 -6.93
C ASP A 49 15.06 35.61 -6.28
N HIS A 50 14.25 34.54 -6.28
CA HIS A 50 12.90 34.52 -5.73
C HIS A 50 12.69 33.37 -4.75
N THR A 51 11.75 33.56 -3.82
CA THR A 51 11.41 32.52 -2.85
C THR A 51 10.58 31.39 -3.48
N PRO A 52 10.55 30.18 -2.87
CA PRO A 52 9.71 29.09 -3.38
C PRO A 52 8.22 29.44 -3.47
N ILE A 53 7.71 30.25 -2.54
CA ILE A 53 6.30 30.68 -2.53
C ILE A 53 6.03 31.63 -3.72
N TRP A 54 6.97 32.52 -4.02
CA TRP A 54 6.87 33.39 -5.19
C TRP A 54 6.77 32.55 -6.47
N TRP A 55 7.64 31.55 -6.65
CA TRP A 55 7.59 30.65 -7.81
C TRP A 55 6.30 29.83 -7.87
N TYR A 56 5.78 29.37 -6.73
CA TYR A 56 4.55 28.60 -6.67
C TYR A 56 3.31 29.45 -7.00
N THR A 57 3.28 30.71 -6.58
CA THR A 57 2.15 31.62 -6.82
C THR A 57 2.22 32.32 -8.17
N ALA A 58 3.36 32.26 -8.85
CA ALA A 58 3.52 32.81 -10.18
C ALA A 58 2.80 31.96 -11.24
N PRO A 59 2.27 32.58 -12.31
CA PRO A 59 1.56 31.88 -13.38
C PRO A 59 2.51 31.15 -14.36
N TYR A 60 3.61 30.58 -13.86
CA TYR A 60 4.60 29.83 -14.65
C TYR A 60 4.31 28.32 -14.65
N PHE A 61 4.97 27.59 -15.55
CA PHE A 61 4.84 26.13 -15.64
C PHE A 61 5.10 25.39 -14.32
N MET A 62 5.89 25.94 -13.40
CA MET A 62 6.21 25.33 -12.10
C MET A 62 4.94 24.99 -11.30
N TYR A 63 3.96 25.89 -11.27
CA TYR A 63 2.70 25.66 -10.57
C TYR A 63 1.89 24.53 -11.22
N SER A 64 1.71 24.58 -12.54
CA SER A 64 0.87 23.63 -13.27
C SER A 64 1.49 22.24 -13.27
N MET A 65 2.79 22.14 -13.54
CA MET A 65 3.56 20.90 -13.54
C MET A 65 3.55 20.24 -12.17
N LEU A 66 3.85 20.99 -11.09
CA LEU A 66 3.84 20.44 -9.75
C LEU A 66 2.45 19.92 -9.35
N ASN A 67 1.41 20.70 -9.61
CA ASN A 67 0.04 20.31 -9.28
C ASN A 67 -0.44 19.11 -10.08
N ARG A 68 0.00 18.96 -11.34
CA ARG A 68 -0.26 17.76 -12.16
C ARG A 68 0.45 16.56 -11.56
N GLY A 69 1.75 16.69 -11.27
CA GLY A 69 2.57 15.60 -10.74
C GLY A 69 2.06 15.05 -9.42
N LEU A 70 1.78 15.92 -8.45
CA LEU A 70 1.23 15.52 -7.15
C LEU A 70 -0.18 14.92 -7.26
N ARG A 71 -1.01 15.39 -8.20
CA ARG A 71 -2.38 14.88 -8.38
C ARG A 71 -2.41 13.49 -9.01
N GLN A 72 -1.54 13.26 -10.00
CA GLN A 72 -1.47 12.00 -10.75
C GLN A 72 -0.50 11.00 -10.14
N MET A 73 0.25 11.40 -9.10
CA MET A 73 1.41 10.67 -8.58
C MET A 73 2.40 10.34 -9.72
N ASP A 74 2.66 11.33 -10.56
CA ASP A 74 3.61 11.23 -11.67
C ASP A 74 5.03 11.19 -11.10
N VAL A 75 5.66 10.03 -11.20
CA VAL A 75 6.97 9.76 -10.63
C VAL A 75 8.04 10.65 -11.25
N ASP A 76 7.99 10.90 -12.55
CA ASP A 76 9.00 11.70 -13.25
C ASP A 76 8.94 13.16 -12.80
N ILE A 77 7.74 13.73 -12.74
CA ILE A 77 7.54 15.10 -12.27
C ILE A 77 7.95 15.22 -10.80
N ILE A 78 7.51 14.29 -9.95
CA ILE A 78 7.81 14.32 -8.52
C ILE A 78 9.33 14.23 -8.29
N LEU A 79 10.02 13.34 -9.01
CA LEU A 79 11.48 13.23 -8.95
C LEU A 79 12.17 14.52 -9.37
N LYS A 80 11.75 15.11 -10.49
CA LYS A 80 12.37 16.33 -11.04
C LYS A 80 12.06 17.58 -10.22
N MET A 81 10.94 17.60 -9.52
CA MET A 81 10.50 18.73 -8.69
C MET A 81 10.70 18.50 -7.18
N GLY A 82 11.33 17.39 -6.77
CA GLY A 82 11.52 17.02 -5.37
C GLY A 82 12.19 18.12 -4.55
N PHE A 83 13.27 18.72 -5.09
CA PHE A 83 13.96 19.85 -4.48
C PHE A 83 13.02 21.04 -4.23
N PHE A 84 12.17 21.39 -5.22
CA PHE A 84 11.24 22.50 -5.12
C PHE A 84 10.12 22.22 -4.12
N ILE A 85 9.58 21.00 -4.10
CA ILE A 85 8.59 20.54 -3.11
C ILE A 85 9.15 20.70 -1.69
N ARG A 86 10.39 20.26 -1.48
CA ARG A 86 11.10 20.37 -0.20
C ARG A 86 11.27 21.84 0.21
N HIS A 87 11.79 22.68 -0.67
CA HIS A 87 12.00 24.11 -0.40
C HIS A 87 10.70 24.82 -0.09
N LEU A 88 9.63 24.53 -0.84
CA LEU A 88 8.32 25.11 -0.61
C LEU A 88 7.75 24.69 0.75
N HIS A 89 7.90 23.43 1.13
CA HIS A 89 7.50 22.96 2.47
C HIS A 89 8.28 23.63 3.60
N GLN A 90 9.61 23.70 3.48
CA GLN A 90 10.48 24.33 4.48
C GLN A 90 10.12 25.81 4.64
N HIS A 91 10.02 26.53 3.52
CA HIS A 91 9.69 27.95 3.51
C HIS A 91 8.30 28.23 4.12
N ILE A 92 7.27 27.43 3.80
CA ILE A 92 5.94 27.53 4.43
C ILE A 92 6.03 27.26 5.93
N THR A 93 6.83 26.28 6.36
CA THR A 93 6.95 25.91 7.78
C THR A 93 7.63 27.00 8.61
N ASP A 94 8.71 27.58 8.08
CA ASP A 94 9.45 28.64 8.77
C ASP A 94 8.62 29.91 8.87
N LEU A 95 8.00 30.35 7.77
CA LEU A 95 7.10 31.50 7.77
C LEU A 95 5.86 31.28 8.65
N HIS A 96 5.32 30.06 8.72
CA HIS A 96 4.20 29.75 9.62
C HIS A 96 4.59 30.02 11.08
N ARG A 97 5.77 29.57 11.50
CA ARG A 97 6.32 29.79 12.84
C ARG A 97 6.56 31.28 13.12
N GLU A 98 7.08 32.01 12.14
CA GLU A 98 7.30 33.46 12.24
C GLU A 98 5.99 34.23 12.39
N GLN A 99 5.00 33.95 11.54
CA GLN A 99 3.70 34.62 11.55
C GLN A 99 2.94 34.34 12.87
N GLN A 100 3.01 33.13 13.40
CA GLN A 100 2.40 32.78 14.70
C GLN A 100 2.99 33.56 15.88
N ASN A 101 4.30 33.83 15.86
CA ASN A 101 5.00 34.51 16.95
C ASN A 101 5.01 36.04 16.82
N SER A 102 4.45 36.58 15.73
CA SER A 102 4.44 38.01 15.45
C SER A 102 3.21 38.72 16.06
N LYS A 103 3.31 40.05 16.25
CA LYS A 103 2.15 40.90 16.60
C LYS A 103 1.08 40.97 15.50
N ALA A 104 1.37 40.43 14.31
CA ALA A 104 0.46 40.32 13.16
C ALA A 104 -0.07 38.87 13.00
N ALA A 105 -0.07 38.08 14.07
CA ALA A 105 -0.60 36.73 14.07
C ALA A 105 -2.05 36.69 13.56
N MET A 106 -2.37 35.65 12.79
CA MET A 106 -3.72 35.46 12.28
C MET A 106 -4.75 35.34 13.41
N PRO A 107 -6.01 35.74 13.16
CA PRO A 107 -7.10 35.50 14.10
C PRO A 107 -7.17 34.03 14.51
N SER A 108 -7.57 33.77 15.75
CA SER A 108 -7.71 32.39 16.26
C SER A 108 -8.67 31.54 15.42
N LYS A 109 -9.69 32.19 14.83
CA LYS A 109 -10.63 31.56 13.91
C LYS A 109 -10.84 32.44 12.69
N PHE A 110 -10.75 31.86 11.51
CA PHE A 110 -10.98 32.56 10.26
C PHE A 110 -11.47 31.63 9.16
N GLN A 111 -11.98 32.22 8.06
CA GLN A 111 -12.45 31.49 6.90
C GLN A 111 -11.57 31.77 5.68
N VAL A 112 -11.36 30.73 4.88
CA VAL A 112 -10.78 30.84 3.55
C VAL A 112 -11.68 30.13 2.53
N PHE A 113 -11.56 30.56 1.29
CA PHE A 113 -12.41 30.14 0.20
C PHE A 113 -11.57 29.57 -0.93
N ARG A 114 -12.10 28.55 -1.60
CA ARG A 114 -11.51 27.98 -2.81
C ARG A 114 -12.61 27.56 -3.76
N GLY A 115 -12.56 28.07 -4.99
CA GLY A 115 -13.40 27.54 -6.07
C GLY A 115 -12.64 26.51 -6.90
N GLN A 116 -13.32 25.45 -7.33
CA GLN A 116 -12.78 24.50 -8.31
C GLN A 116 -13.89 23.67 -8.97
N GLY A 117 -13.60 23.12 -10.14
CA GLY A 117 -14.39 22.06 -10.75
C GLY A 117 -14.05 20.69 -10.16
N LEU A 118 -15.05 19.85 -9.99
CA LEU A 118 -14.89 18.43 -9.68
C LEU A 118 -15.61 17.56 -10.70
N SER A 119 -15.07 16.39 -11.03
CA SER A 119 -15.83 15.41 -11.82
C SER A 119 -17.08 14.97 -11.06
N MET A 120 -18.12 14.56 -11.78
CA MET A 120 -19.37 14.09 -11.16
C MET A 120 -19.12 12.89 -10.23
N GLU A 121 -18.23 11.98 -10.62
CA GLU A 121 -17.84 10.83 -9.80
C GLU A 121 -17.20 11.27 -8.48
N ALA A 122 -16.22 12.18 -8.53
CA ALA A 122 -15.56 12.69 -7.34
C ALA A 122 -16.54 13.43 -6.42
N PHE A 123 -17.49 14.16 -7.01
CA PHE A 123 -18.52 14.86 -6.26
C PHE A 123 -19.49 13.91 -5.56
N GLU A 124 -20.00 12.87 -6.24
CA GLU A 124 -20.88 11.89 -5.63
C GLU A 124 -20.19 11.07 -4.54
N LYS A 125 -18.89 10.76 -4.72
CA LYS A 125 -18.07 10.16 -3.66
C LYS A 125 -18.02 11.08 -2.43
N MET A 126 -17.76 12.37 -2.62
CA MET A 126 -17.73 13.36 -1.54
C MET A 126 -19.07 13.45 -0.79
N LYS A 127 -20.19 13.42 -1.52
CA LYS A 127 -21.53 13.43 -0.92
C LYS A 127 -21.79 12.22 -0.02
N LYS A 128 -21.35 11.03 -0.45
CA LYS A 128 -21.47 9.80 0.34
C LYS A 128 -20.59 9.83 1.60
N THR A 129 -19.49 10.57 1.57
CA THR A 129 -18.55 10.70 2.70
C THR A 129 -18.82 11.93 3.57
N LYS A 130 -20.05 12.49 3.57
CA LYS A 130 -20.42 13.60 4.45
C LYS A 130 -20.19 13.22 5.91
N GLY A 131 -19.60 14.13 6.69
CA GLY A 131 -19.14 13.89 8.05
C GLY A 131 -17.79 13.20 8.13
N GLY A 132 -17.24 12.69 7.02
CA GLY A 132 -15.90 12.10 6.95
C GLY A 132 -14.79 13.11 6.69
N LEU A 133 -13.57 12.60 6.50
CA LEU A 133 -12.37 13.38 6.22
C LEU A 133 -12.05 13.45 4.73
N MET A 134 -11.55 14.60 4.29
CA MET A 134 -11.10 14.90 2.93
C MET A 134 -9.71 15.50 2.98
N SER A 135 -8.77 14.98 2.20
CA SER A 135 -7.43 15.56 2.05
C SER A 135 -7.26 16.24 0.70
N PHE A 136 -6.60 17.41 0.69
CA PHE A 136 -6.06 17.99 -0.53
C PHE A 136 -4.63 17.51 -0.70
N ASN A 137 -4.36 16.88 -1.85
CA ASN A 137 -3.09 16.21 -2.13
C ASN A 137 -1.98 17.16 -2.61
N ASN A 138 -2.35 18.38 -2.98
CA ASN A 138 -1.44 19.42 -3.45
C ASN A 138 -1.27 20.50 -2.38
N PHE A 139 -0.32 21.40 -2.59
CA PHE A 139 -0.31 22.68 -1.90
C PHE A 139 -1.63 23.40 -2.18
N LEU A 140 -2.29 23.85 -1.12
CA LEU A 140 -3.66 24.35 -1.21
C LEU A 140 -3.63 25.87 -1.16
N SER A 141 -3.70 26.50 -2.33
CA SER A 141 -3.94 27.94 -2.45
C SER A 141 -5.42 28.26 -2.20
N THR A 142 -5.68 29.23 -1.34
CA THR A 142 -7.02 29.69 -0.96
C THR A 142 -7.04 31.20 -0.80
N SER A 143 -8.21 31.81 -0.93
CA SER A 143 -8.38 33.26 -0.79
C SER A 143 -9.23 33.60 0.43
N ARG A 144 -8.94 34.73 1.09
CA ARG A 144 -9.82 35.31 2.11
C ARG A 144 -11.05 36.01 1.51
N ASN A 145 -11.05 36.23 0.19
CA ASN A 145 -12.14 36.81 -0.56
C ASN A 145 -13.00 35.73 -1.24
N ARG A 146 -14.22 35.57 -0.72
CA ARG A 146 -15.21 34.63 -1.26
C ARG A 146 -15.53 34.87 -2.73
N GLU A 147 -15.64 36.13 -3.15
CA GLU A 147 -16.10 36.48 -4.49
C GLU A 147 -15.10 36.08 -5.56
N ILE A 148 -13.80 36.15 -5.28
CA ILE A 148 -12.75 35.73 -6.21
C ILE A 148 -12.80 34.22 -6.40
N SER A 149 -12.87 33.46 -5.30
CA SER A 149 -13.04 32.01 -5.35
C SER A 149 -14.30 31.60 -6.11
N PHE A 150 -15.40 32.30 -5.89
CA PHE A 150 -16.69 32.00 -6.50
C PHE A 150 -16.75 32.35 -8.00
N LYS A 151 -16.45 33.61 -8.36
CA LYS A 151 -16.62 34.13 -9.72
C LYS A 151 -15.53 33.63 -10.67
N THR A 152 -14.30 33.50 -10.19
CA THR A 152 -13.16 33.16 -11.06
C THR A 152 -13.00 31.65 -11.26
N PHE A 153 -13.39 30.84 -10.29
CA PHE A 153 -13.11 29.39 -10.33
C PHE A 153 -14.36 28.51 -10.20
N ALA A 154 -15.19 28.67 -9.17
CA ALA A 154 -16.33 27.78 -8.94
C ALA A 154 -17.42 27.93 -10.01
N ARG A 155 -17.82 29.16 -10.33
CA ARG A 155 -18.89 29.45 -11.29
C ARG A 155 -18.52 29.04 -12.71
N PRO A 156 -17.34 29.37 -13.27
CA PRO A 156 -16.95 28.91 -14.60
C PRO A 156 -16.93 27.39 -14.73
N ALA A 157 -16.47 26.69 -13.70
CA ALA A 157 -16.45 25.22 -13.71
C ALA A 157 -17.86 24.60 -13.80
N ALA A 158 -18.90 25.25 -13.27
CA ALA A 158 -20.27 24.74 -13.39
C ALA A 158 -20.80 24.74 -14.84
N PHE A 159 -20.17 25.50 -15.75
CA PHE A 159 -20.51 25.53 -17.18
C PHE A 159 -19.73 24.50 -18.01
N ASP A 160 -18.73 23.84 -17.42
CA ASP A 160 -18.06 22.71 -18.06
C ASP A 160 -18.96 21.46 -17.98
N ALA A 161 -19.20 20.83 -19.14
CA ALA A 161 -20.03 19.64 -19.26
C ALA A 161 -19.55 18.47 -18.39
N ASN A 162 -18.26 18.41 -18.05
CA ASN A 162 -17.64 17.31 -17.33
C ASN A 162 -17.48 17.57 -15.82
N THR A 163 -17.72 18.80 -15.35
CA THR A 163 -17.46 19.15 -13.95
C THR A 163 -18.62 19.83 -13.23
N VAL A 164 -18.62 19.71 -11.91
CA VAL A 164 -19.52 20.40 -10.99
C VAL A 164 -18.71 21.52 -10.37
N GLY A 165 -19.24 22.74 -10.39
CA GLY A 165 -18.61 23.90 -9.77
C GLY A 165 -18.77 23.83 -8.26
N ILE A 166 -17.66 23.83 -7.53
CA ILE A 166 -17.67 23.78 -6.06
C ILE A 166 -17.01 25.03 -5.50
N LEU A 167 -17.71 25.70 -4.58
CA LEU A 167 -17.14 26.67 -3.66
C LEU A 167 -16.90 26.00 -2.30
N PHE A 168 -15.65 25.75 -1.98
CA PHE A 168 -15.26 25.34 -0.63
C PHE A 168 -15.19 26.55 0.29
N ILE A 169 -15.84 26.43 1.45
CA ILE A 169 -15.72 27.35 2.58
C ILE A 169 -15.01 26.59 3.68
N MET A 170 -13.78 26.97 3.98
CA MET A 170 -12.91 26.28 4.91
C MET A 170 -12.78 27.09 6.19
N ASN A 171 -13.24 26.52 7.30
CA ASN A 171 -13.12 27.08 8.64
C ASN A 171 -11.81 26.63 9.26
N ILE A 172 -10.97 27.61 9.61
CA ILE A 172 -9.66 27.40 10.20
C ILE A 172 -9.71 27.83 11.66
N ASP A 173 -9.31 26.94 12.56
CA ASP A 173 -9.03 27.23 13.96
C ASP A 173 -7.52 27.07 14.17
N THR A 174 -6.82 28.13 14.54
CA THR A 174 -5.36 28.09 14.71
C THR A 174 -4.96 27.44 16.02
N ALA A 175 -5.87 27.31 17.00
CA ALA A 175 -5.57 26.68 18.28
C ALA A 175 -5.34 25.17 18.17
N ILE A 176 -5.88 24.54 17.12
CA ILE A 176 -5.66 23.11 16.83
C ILE A 176 -4.42 22.88 15.94
N CYS A 177 -3.79 23.95 15.46
CA CYS A 177 -2.60 23.88 14.61
C CYS A 177 -1.33 23.88 15.47
N THR A 178 -0.97 22.72 16.04
CA THR A 178 0.31 22.55 16.74
C THR A 178 1.49 22.50 15.76
N ALA A 179 2.73 22.58 16.25
CA ALA A 179 3.94 22.45 15.42
C ALA A 179 4.03 21.14 14.60
N SER A 180 3.20 20.13 14.93
CA SER A 180 3.05 18.86 14.21
C SER A 180 1.88 18.83 13.20
N SER A 181 1.09 19.90 13.10
CA SER A 181 -0.06 20.02 12.20
C SER A 181 0.33 20.57 10.81
N THR A 182 -0.61 20.62 9.86
CA THR A 182 -0.35 21.11 8.50
C THR A 182 -0.05 22.62 8.51
N PRO A 183 1.18 23.06 8.19
CA PRO A 183 1.53 24.48 8.23
C PRO A 183 0.86 25.23 7.07
N PHE A 184 0.53 26.49 7.32
CA PHE A 184 -0.06 27.40 6.34
C PHE A 184 0.43 28.83 6.56
N VAL A 185 0.40 29.66 5.53
CA VAL A 185 0.97 31.02 5.59
C VAL A 185 0.09 32.02 4.86
N ASN A 186 0.04 33.26 5.36
CA ASN A 186 -0.34 34.40 4.53
C ASN A 186 0.77 34.67 3.53
N VAL A 187 0.46 34.71 2.24
CA VAL A 187 1.47 35.01 1.22
C VAL A 187 1.43 36.47 0.76
N LYS A 188 0.56 37.31 1.35
CA LYS A 188 0.51 38.74 1.05
C LYS A 188 1.89 39.39 1.23
N GLY A 189 2.35 40.11 0.21
CA GLY A 189 3.67 40.77 0.18
C GLY A 189 4.87 39.84 -0.09
N ILE A 190 4.64 38.54 -0.29
CA ILE A 190 5.71 37.54 -0.53
C ILE A 190 5.43 36.72 -1.80
N GLY A 191 4.16 36.52 -2.16
CA GLY A 191 3.74 35.86 -3.39
C GLY A 191 3.87 36.74 -4.64
N PHE A 192 3.75 36.14 -5.82
CA PHE A 192 3.90 36.80 -7.11
C PHE A 192 2.92 37.97 -7.31
N PHE A 193 1.68 37.81 -6.87
CA PHE A 193 0.63 38.83 -7.00
C PHE A 193 0.70 39.95 -5.95
N ASP A 194 1.71 39.90 -5.07
CA ASP A 194 2.02 40.92 -4.06
C ASP A 194 0.80 41.27 -3.17
N ASP A 195 0.56 42.55 -2.86
CA ASP A 195 -0.51 43.03 -1.98
C ASP A 195 -1.94 42.95 -2.56
N LYS A 196 -2.12 42.39 -3.77
CA LYS A 196 -3.41 42.43 -4.48
C LYS A 196 -4.48 41.51 -3.91
N GLU A 197 -4.08 40.42 -3.26
CA GLU A 197 -4.98 39.40 -2.73
C GLU A 197 -4.46 38.87 -1.40
N GLU A 198 -5.34 38.67 -0.43
CA GLU A 198 -4.98 37.99 0.81
C GLU A 198 -5.15 36.47 0.61
N GLU A 199 -4.10 35.85 0.06
CA GLU A 199 -4.01 34.42 -0.19
C GLU A 199 -3.42 33.68 1.02
N ILE A 200 -4.06 32.56 1.37
CA ILE A 200 -3.57 31.61 2.38
C ILE A 200 -3.14 30.33 1.67
N LEU A 201 -1.85 30.01 1.80
CA LEU A 201 -1.25 28.83 1.19
C LEU A 201 -1.01 27.78 2.26
N PHE A 202 -1.61 26.59 2.10
CA PHE A 202 -1.33 25.45 2.96
C PHE A 202 -0.32 24.51 2.30
N SER A 203 0.54 23.93 3.14
CA SER A 203 1.35 22.76 2.79
C SER A 203 0.46 21.60 2.30
N THR A 204 1.01 20.71 1.47
CA THR A 204 0.40 19.40 1.16
C THR A 204 -0.03 18.67 2.44
N HIS A 205 -0.99 17.74 2.27
CA HIS A 205 -1.58 16.96 3.35
C HIS A 205 -2.54 17.74 4.27
N THR A 206 -3.13 18.83 3.78
CA THR A 206 -4.21 19.49 4.54
C THR A 206 -5.46 18.61 4.55
N ILE A 207 -5.97 18.30 5.75
CA ILE A 207 -7.16 17.48 5.93
C ILE A 207 -8.29 18.32 6.51
N PHE A 208 -9.47 18.14 5.96
CA PHE A 208 -10.69 18.79 6.41
C PHE A 208 -11.80 17.78 6.66
N ARG A 209 -12.64 18.05 7.65
CA ARG A 209 -13.92 17.35 7.83
C ARG A 209 -14.97 17.97 6.93
N ILE A 210 -15.77 17.13 6.27
CA ILE A 210 -16.88 17.58 5.41
C ILE A 210 -18.12 17.80 6.26
N ASP A 211 -18.42 19.06 6.59
CA ASP A 211 -19.53 19.38 7.49
C ASP A 211 -20.86 19.41 6.75
N ARG A 212 -20.92 20.21 5.68
CA ARG A 212 -22.15 20.48 4.95
C ARG A 212 -21.91 20.64 3.47
N ILE A 213 -22.82 20.08 2.68
CA ILE A 213 -22.85 20.21 1.23
C ILE A 213 -24.21 20.78 0.87
N GLU A 214 -24.24 21.94 0.22
CA GLU A 214 -25.44 22.68 -0.14
C GLU A 214 -25.37 23.09 -1.60
N ARG A 215 -26.51 23.09 -2.29
CA ARG A 215 -26.57 23.59 -3.67
C ARG A 215 -26.67 25.12 -3.62
N ILE A 216 -25.84 25.82 -4.39
CA ILE A 216 -25.86 27.29 -4.48
C ILE A 216 -25.95 27.68 -5.95
N GLY A 217 -27.16 27.96 -6.44
CA GLY A 217 -27.37 28.24 -7.86
C GLY A 217 -28.58 29.12 -8.09
N ASP A 218 -28.46 29.96 -9.12
CA ASP A 218 -29.51 30.71 -9.79
C ASP A 218 -30.30 29.82 -10.78
N LYS A 219 -31.42 30.31 -11.32
CA LYS A 219 -32.36 29.55 -12.20
C LYS A 219 -31.73 28.92 -13.46
N HIS A 220 -30.45 29.15 -13.73
CA HIS A 220 -29.76 28.80 -14.98
C HIS A 220 -28.72 27.68 -14.85
N THR A 221 -28.37 27.23 -13.64
CA THR A 221 -27.39 26.15 -13.45
C THR A 221 -27.64 25.35 -12.18
N ASP A 222 -27.93 24.05 -12.32
CA ASP A 222 -28.06 23.11 -11.20
C ASP A 222 -26.73 22.46 -10.78
N ARG A 223 -25.60 22.89 -11.36
CA ARG A 223 -24.26 22.27 -11.21
C ARG A 223 -23.32 23.04 -10.27
N LEU A 224 -23.86 23.92 -9.41
CA LEU A 224 -23.08 24.78 -8.54
C LEU A 224 -23.40 24.51 -7.07
N TRP A 225 -22.35 24.25 -6.28
CA TRP A 225 -22.46 23.76 -4.90
C TRP A 225 -21.48 24.44 -3.97
N GLN A 226 -21.85 24.49 -2.70
CA GLN A 226 -21.07 24.99 -1.58
C GLN A 226 -20.76 23.83 -0.66
N VAL A 227 -19.50 23.72 -0.24
CA VAL A 227 -19.05 22.69 0.69
C VAL A 227 -18.36 23.37 1.86
N ASN A 228 -18.96 23.24 3.04
CA ASN A 228 -18.39 23.70 4.29
C ASN A 228 -17.45 22.62 4.83
N LEU A 229 -16.22 23.05 5.09
CA LEU A 229 -15.12 22.25 5.56
C LEU A 229 -14.60 22.83 6.87
N THR A 230 -14.20 21.97 7.80
CA THR A 230 -13.50 22.37 9.02
C THR A 230 -12.13 21.71 9.05
N LEU A 231 -11.07 22.49 9.30
CA LEU A 231 -9.71 21.96 9.37
C LEU A 231 -9.64 20.86 10.44
N ALA A 232 -9.20 19.66 10.05
CA ALA A 232 -8.98 18.56 10.97
C ALA A 232 -7.59 18.69 11.59
N GLY A 233 -7.49 18.44 12.90
CA GLY A 233 -6.24 18.48 13.66
C GLY A 233 -6.20 17.40 14.71
N ASN A 234 -5.24 17.47 15.64
CA ASN A 234 -4.99 16.42 16.64
C ASN A 234 -6.14 16.20 17.65
N GLN A 235 -7.18 17.03 17.63
CA GLN A 235 -8.38 16.86 18.45
C GLN A 235 -9.46 16.02 17.74
N ASP A 236 -9.25 15.70 16.46
CA ASP A 236 -10.17 14.89 15.67
C ASP A 236 -9.81 13.40 15.82
N ASP A 237 -10.69 12.64 16.50
CA ASP A 237 -10.47 11.23 16.81
C ASP A 237 -10.33 10.35 15.57
N ASP A 238 -11.11 10.62 14.52
CA ASP A 238 -11.05 9.85 13.28
C ASP A 238 -9.72 10.11 12.56
N PHE A 239 -9.27 11.37 12.56
CA PHE A 239 -7.97 11.76 12.00
C PHE A 239 -6.81 11.05 12.73
N ASN A 240 -6.83 11.04 14.06
CA ASN A 240 -5.79 10.38 14.85
C ASN A 240 -5.77 8.87 14.63
N LYS A 241 -6.93 8.22 14.65
CA LYS A 241 -7.05 6.77 14.40
C LYS A 241 -6.54 6.40 13.01
N LEU A 242 -6.94 7.18 12.00
CA LEU A 242 -6.53 6.93 10.61
C LEU A 242 -5.03 7.18 10.41
N THR A 243 -4.48 8.24 11.02
CA THR A 243 -3.03 8.53 10.97
C THR A 243 -2.22 7.43 11.64
N ALA A 244 -2.65 6.98 12.83
CA ALA A 244 -1.99 5.89 13.55
C ALA A 244 -2.07 4.56 12.78
N HIS A 245 -3.22 4.26 12.17
CA HIS A 245 -3.39 3.08 11.34
C HIS A 245 -2.46 3.10 10.13
N LEU A 246 -2.46 4.20 9.36
CA LEU A 246 -1.60 4.33 8.18
C LEU A 246 -0.11 4.29 8.54
N ARG A 247 0.30 4.90 9.66
CA ARG A 247 1.69 4.82 10.12
C ARG A 247 2.11 3.41 10.49
N LYS A 248 1.21 2.63 11.10
CA LYS A 248 1.47 1.23 11.44
C LYS A 248 1.49 0.34 10.19
N GLU A 249 0.55 0.57 9.28
CA GLU A 249 0.46 -0.16 8.00
C GLU A 249 1.66 0.14 7.09
N LEU A 250 2.15 1.38 7.15
CA LEU A 250 3.24 1.91 6.33
C LEU A 250 4.48 2.19 7.18
N ASP A 251 4.73 1.34 8.19
CA ASP A 251 5.99 1.29 8.94
C ASP A 251 7.08 0.70 8.04
N ILE A 252 7.45 1.50 7.05
CA ILE A 252 8.27 1.13 5.92
C ILE A 252 9.71 1.53 6.22
N ALA A 253 10.60 0.55 6.27
CA ALA A 253 12.03 0.75 6.41
C ALA A 253 12.61 1.35 5.12
N GLY A 254 13.22 2.53 5.21
CA GLY A 254 13.83 3.22 4.07
C GLY A 254 13.84 4.73 4.27
N ARG A 255 14.52 5.46 3.39
CA ARG A 255 14.53 6.93 3.38
C ARG A 255 14.36 7.48 1.97
N GLY A 256 13.84 8.69 1.87
CA GLY A 256 13.75 9.43 0.61
C GLY A 256 12.98 8.69 -0.48
N TRP A 257 13.55 8.65 -1.69
CA TRP A 257 12.92 8.02 -2.85
C TRP A 257 12.69 6.51 -2.70
N SER A 258 13.51 5.79 -1.92
CA SER A 258 13.30 4.37 -1.69
C SER A 258 12.01 4.09 -0.92
N ARG A 259 11.71 4.93 0.08
CA ARG A 259 10.47 4.84 0.87
C ARG A 259 9.25 5.14 0.00
N LEU A 260 9.37 6.07 -0.95
CA LEU A 260 8.30 6.38 -1.89
C LEU A 260 7.92 5.17 -2.76
N GLY A 261 8.90 4.43 -3.28
CA GLY A 261 8.62 3.24 -4.07
C GLY A 261 7.85 2.16 -3.29
N GLN A 262 8.23 1.90 -2.04
CA GLN A 262 7.53 0.96 -1.16
C GLN A 262 6.09 1.43 -0.86
N ILE A 263 5.87 2.73 -0.69
CA ILE A 263 4.51 3.29 -0.55
C ILE A 263 3.70 3.07 -1.82
N LEU A 264 4.29 3.25 -3.01
CA LEU A 264 3.62 3.00 -4.29
C LEU A 264 3.22 1.53 -4.45
N ILE A 265 4.06 0.58 -4.03
CA ILE A 265 3.70 -0.85 -4.00
C ILE A 265 2.48 -1.08 -3.12
N LYS A 266 2.48 -0.56 -1.89
CA LYS A 266 1.34 -0.68 -0.95
C LYS A 266 0.07 -0.01 -1.45
N LEU A 267 0.20 0.99 -2.33
CA LEU A 267 -0.90 1.66 -2.99
C LEU A 267 -1.50 0.89 -4.17
N GLY A 268 -0.94 -0.28 -4.52
CA GLY A 268 -1.36 -1.02 -5.70
C GLY A 268 -0.88 -0.36 -7.00
N GLU A 269 0.22 0.40 -6.94
CA GLU A 269 0.83 1.08 -8.09
C GLU A 269 2.25 0.51 -8.38
N PRO A 270 2.41 -0.82 -8.55
CA PRO A 270 3.72 -1.44 -8.70
C PRO A 270 4.46 -0.99 -9.96
N ALA A 271 3.75 -0.62 -11.04
CA ALA A 271 4.36 -0.08 -12.25
C ALA A 271 5.05 1.27 -12.01
N LYS A 272 4.47 2.13 -11.17
CA LYS A 272 5.09 3.41 -10.79
C LYS A 272 6.29 3.17 -9.87
N ALA A 273 6.19 2.18 -8.97
CA ALA A 273 7.32 1.78 -8.12
C ALA A 273 8.48 1.21 -8.97
N GLU A 274 8.19 0.34 -9.93
CA GLU A 274 9.17 -0.20 -10.89
C GLU A 274 9.90 0.93 -11.61
N HIS A 275 9.15 1.84 -12.23
CA HIS A 275 9.70 2.99 -12.97
C HIS A 275 10.59 3.85 -12.07
N LEU A 276 10.13 4.16 -10.85
CA LEU A 276 10.90 4.90 -9.86
C LEU A 276 12.24 4.20 -9.57
N TYR A 277 12.23 2.91 -9.23
CA TYR A 277 13.47 2.20 -8.88
C TYR A 277 14.41 2.02 -10.07
N GLN A 278 13.90 1.86 -11.29
CA GLN A 278 14.72 1.84 -12.50
C GLN A 278 15.44 3.18 -12.70
N LEU A 279 14.73 4.31 -12.58
CA LEU A 279 15.32 5.64 -12.67
C LEU A 279 16.37 5.89 -11.58
N LEU A 280 16.11 5.47 -10.34
CA LEU A 280 17.07 5.60 -9.25
C LEU A 280 18.31 4.74 -9.49
N LEU A 281 18.13 3.52 -9.99
CA LEU A 281 19.21 2.59 -10.32
C LEU A 281 20.11 3.13 -11.43
N GLU A 282 19.55 3.78 -12.45
CA GLU A 282 20.31 4.42 -13.53
C GLU A 282 21.11 5.63 -13.05
N LYS A 283 20.55 6.41 -12.11
CA LYS A 283 21.18 7.65 -11.62
C LYS A 283 22.24 7.43 -10.56
N THR A 284 22.13 6.38 -9.74
CA THR A 284 23.06 6.17 -8.64
C THR A 284 24.40 5.62 -9.11
N SER A 285 25.49 6.20 -8.59
CA SER A 285 26.83 5.66 -8.73
C SER A 285 27.25 4.78 -7.57
N PHE A 286 26.49 4.77 -6.47
CA PHE A 286 26.86 4.09 -5.23
C PHE A 286 26.39 2.63 -5.24
N ASP A 287 27.32 1.69 -5.05
CA ASP A 287 27.02 0.26 -5.10
C ASP A 287 26.02 -0.18 -4.02
N GLY A 288 26.05 0.44 -2.83
CA GLY A 288 25.06 0.17 -1.78
C GLY A 288 23.63 0.48 -2.22
N ASP A 289 23.42 1.63 -2.85
CA ASP A 289 22.11 2.04 -3.37
C ASP A 289 21.69 1.17 -4.55
N LYS A 290 22.63 0.83 -5.46
CA LYS A 290 22.35 -0.11 -6.56
C LYS A 290 21.85 -1.44 -6.04
N ALA A 291 22.52 -2.00 -5.02
CA ALA A 291 22.11 -3.26 -4.43
C ALA A 291 20.72 -3.15 -3.79
N GLN A 292 20.46 -2.06 -3.07
CA GLN A 292 19.15 -1.79 -2.48
C GLN A 292 18.05 -1.68 -3.55
N TYR A 293 18.24 -0.88 -4.60
CA TYR A 293 17.23 -0.71 -5.66
C TYR A 293 17.00 -1.98 -6.47
N ASN A 294 18.04 -2.80 -6.68
CA ASN A 294 17.84 -4.14 -7.24
C ASN A 294 17.00 -5.02 -6.30
N GLY A 295 17.23 -4.95 -4.98
CA GLY A 295 16.38 -5.62 -3.99
C GLY A 295 14.92 -5.16 -4.06
N GLU A 296 14.67 -3.86 -4.13
CA GLU A 296 13.31 -3.32 -4.21
C GLU A 296 12.62 -3.67 -5.53
N LEU A 297 13.33 -3.64 -6.67
CA LEU A 297 12.81 -4.14 -7.94
C LEU A 297 12.46 -5.62 -7.86
N GLY A 298 13.29 -6.42 -7.17
CA GLY A 298 12.98 -7.82 -6.88
C GLY A 298 11.63 -7.96 -6.16
N THR A 299 11.37 -7.12 -5.16
CA THR A 299 10.10 -7.11 -4.41
C THR A 299 8.93 -6.70 -5.28
N VAL A 300 9.08 -5.68 -6.14
CA VAL A 300 8.04 -5.28 -7.09
C VAL A 300 7.66 -6.45 -8.00
N TYR A 301 8.66 -7.12 -8.61
CA TYR A 301 8.39 -8.25 -9.50
C TYR A 301 7.81 -9.47 -8.77
N GLN A 302 8.19 -9.68 -7.50
CA GLN A 302 7.60 -10.72 -6.67
C GLN A 302 6.11 -10.46 -6.45
N ASP A 303 5.74 -9.22 -6.10
CA ASP A 303 4.35 -8.83 -5.79
C ASP A 303 3.43 -8.89 -7.03
N ILE A 304 3.97 -8.68 -8.24
CA ILE A 304 3.20 -8.85 -9.48
C ILE A 304 3.22 -10.28 -10.04
N GLY A 305 3.93 -11.21 -9.38
CA GLY A 305 4.01 -12.63 -9.76
C GLY A 305 5.02 -12.96 -10.86
N GLU A 306 5.90 -12.02 -11.23
CA GLU A 306 6.97 -12.19 -12.22
C GLU A 306 8.24 -12.77 -11.56
N TYR A 307 8.12 -13.97 -10.99
CA TYR A 307 9.12 -14.57 -10.11
C TYR A 307 10.52 -14.72 -10.72
N SER A 308 10.63 -15.03 -12.02
CA SER A 308 11.94 -15.13 -12.68
C SER A 308 12.68 -13.79 -12.75
N LYS A 309 11.95 -12.69 -12.96
CA LYS A 309 12.53 -11.34 -12.92
C LYS A 309 12.92 -10.98 -11.49
N ALA A 310 12.05 -11.30 -10.52
CA ALA A 310 12.33 -11.07 -9.10
C ALA A 310 13.66 -11.70 -8.67
N ILE A 311 13.88 -12.98 -8.98
CA ILE A 311 15.14 -13.69 -8.71
C ILE A 311 16.32 -12.99 -9.37
N THR A 312 16.21 -12.61 -10.65
CA THR A 312 17.29 -11.94 -11.39
C THR A 312 17.74 -10.65 -10.68
N PHE A 313 16.79 -9.85 -10.20
CA PHE A 313 17.08 -8.61 -9.49
C PHE A 313 17.67 -8.87 -8.09
N TYR A 314 17.15 -9.84 -7.34
CA TYR A 314 17.76 -10.22 -6.06
C TYR A 314 19.19 -10.78 -6.23
N GLU A 315 19.46 -11.55 -7.28
CA GLU A 315 20.81 -12.07 -7.58
C GLU A 315 21.78 -10.93 -7.92
N ARG A 316 21.34 -9.91 -8.67
CA ARG A 316 22.15 -8.70 -8.89
C ARG A 316 22.48 -8.00 -7.58
N ALA A 317 21.52 -7.86 -6.66
CA ALA A 317 21.77 -7.30 -5.33
C ALA A 317 22.79 -8.13 -4.54
N VAL A 318 22.65 -9.45 -4.53
CA VAL A 318 23.61 -10.41 -3.92
C VAL A 318 25.02 -10.19 -4.47
N ASP A 319 25.17 -10.10 -5.79
CA ASP A 319 26.48 -9.95 -6.44
C ASP A 319 27.15 -8.62 -6.10
N ILE A 320 26.37 -7.54 -5.98
CA ILE A 320 26.90 -6.25 -5.55
C ILE A 320 27.29 -6.31 -4.06
N TYR A 321 26.43 -6.81 -3.17
CA TYR A 321 26.73 -6.91 -1.74
C TYR A 321 27.95 -7.77 -1.43
N LYS A 322 28.22 -8.82 -2.23
CA LYS A 322 29.44 -9.62 -2.14
C LYS A 322 30.71 -8.84 -2.52
N LYS A 323 30.61 -7.94 -3.50
CA LYS A 323 31.75 -7.17 -4.04
C LYS A 323 32.06 -5.90 -3.25
N MET A 324 31.11 -5.42 -2.43
CA MET A 324 31.32 -4.27 -1.56
C MET A 324 32.46 -4.51 -0.56
N SER A 325 33.17 -3.44 -0.17
CA SER A 325 34.25 -3.49 0.81
C SER A 325 33.99 -2.50 1.96
N PRO A 326 33.65 -2.99 3.19
CA PRO A 326 33.44 -4.40 3.54
C PRO A 326 32.13 -4.95 2.95
N PRO A 327 32.02 -6.29 2.75
CA PRO A 327 30.77 -6.90 2.28
C PRO A 327 29.61 -6.64 3.24
N SER A 328 28.46 -6.25 2.70
CA SER A 328 27.25 -6.04 3.51
C SER A 328 26.62 -7.38 3.87
N GLN A 329 26.97 -7.91 5.05
CA GLN A 329 26.40 -9.17 5.54
C GLN A 329 24.88 -9.08 5.71
N LEU A 330 24.39 -7.92 6.15
CA LEU A 330 22.96 -7.69 6.38
C LEU A 330 22.16 -7.71 5.07
N GLY A 331 22.63 -6.97 4.05
CA GLY A 331 22.00 -6.91 2.74
C GLY A 331 22.09 -8.24 1.99
N LEU A 332 23.22 -8.94 2.14
CA LEU A 332 23.42 -10.27 1.56
C LEU A 332 22.44 -11.29 2.14
N ALA A 333 22.29 -11.33 3.47
CA ALA A 333 21.33 -12.22 4.12
C ALA A 333 19.88 -11.89 3.70
N ALA A 334 19.50 -10.61 3.70
CA ALA A 334 18.17 -10.19 3.26
C ALA A 334 17.88 -10.62 1.82
N SER A 335 18.83 -10.46 0.91
CA SER A 335 18.67 -10.85 -0.50
C SER A 335 18.51 -12.36 -0.66
N TYR A 336 19.31 -13.17 0.05
CA TYR A 336 19.12 -14.64 0.04
C TYR A 336 17.78 -15.07 0.63
N ASN A 337 17.31 -14.40 1.69
CA ASN A 337 15.99 -14.67 2.23
C ASN A 337 14.89 -14.41 1.20
N ASN A 338 14.96 -13.29 0.47
CA ASN A 338 13.98 -12.95 -0.55
C ASN A 338 14.04 -13.91 -1.74
N ILE A 339 15.23 -14.32 -2.18
CA ILE A 339 15.38 -15.40 -3.18
C ILE A 339 14.72 -16.70 -2.68
N GLY A 340 14.90 -17.02 -1.39
CA GLY A 340 14.25 -18.17 -0.76
C GLY A 340 12.72 -18.08 -0.79
N LEU A 341 12.16 -16.89 -0.52
CA LEU A 341 10.71 -16.63 -0.60
C LEU A 341 10.18 -16.82 -2.01
N VAL A 342 10.88 -16.31 -3.02
CA VAL A 342 10.47 -16.48 -4.42
C VAL A 342 10.54 -17.96 -4.83
N TYR A 343 11.63 -18.67 -4.53
CA TYR A 343 11.71 -20.10 -4.84
C TYR A 343 10.66 -20.93 -4.11
N ASN A 344 10.34 -20.60 -2.85
CA ASN A 344 9.27 -21.25 -2.13
C ASN A 344 7.92 -21.04 -2.82
N SER A 345 7.63 -19.82 -3.27
CA SER A 345 6.41 -19.47 -4.01
C SER A 345 6.33 -20.19 -5.36
N MET A 346 7.48 -20.48 -5.97
CA MET A 346 7.59 -21.27 -7.20
C MET A 346 7.55 -22.78 -6.97
N GLY A 347 7.42 -23.26 -5.72
CA GLY A 347 7.48 -24.68 -5.35
C GLY A 347 8.85 -25.34 -5.52
N GLU A 348 9.91 -24.54 -5.72
CA GLU A 348 11.29 -24.98 -5.89
C GLU A 348 11.97 -25.13 -4.51
N TYR A 349 11.40 -25.99 -3.68
CA TYR A 349 11.70 -26.08 -2.24
C TYR A 349 13.18 -26.31 -1.92
N SER A 350 13.89 -27.12 -2.71
CA SER A 350 15.34 -27.34 -2.49
C SER A 350 16.17 -26.06 -2.69
N LYS A 351 15.82 -25.23 -3.69
CA LYS A 351 16.48 -23.94 -3.93
C LYS A 351 16.11 -22.92 -2.85
N ALA A 352 14.84 -22.95 -2.41
CA ALA A 352 14.36 -22.13 -1.30
C ALA A 352 15.15 -22.43 -0.02
N LEU A 353 15.26 -23.71 0.35
CA LEU A 353 16.01 -24.17 1.52
C LEU A 353 17.48 -23.72 1.47
N SER A 354 18.17 -23.96 0.35
CA SER A 354 19.56 -23.54 0.18
C SER A 354 19.75 -22.03 0.37
N SER A 355 18.80 -21.22 -0.11
CA SER A 355 18.83 -19.76 0.03
C SER A 355 18.57 -19.33 1.48
N TYR A 356 17.59 -19.93 2.15
CA TYR A 356 17.32 -19.66 3.56
C TYR A 356 18.44 -20.09 4.48
N GLU A 357 19.05 -21.25 4.25
CA GLU A 357 20.21 -21.74 5.00
C GLU A 357 21.38 -20.78 4.87
N ARG A 358 21.68 -20.30 3.65
CA ARG A 358 22.74 -19.33 3.43
C ARG A 358 22.47 -17.98 4.11
N SER A 359 21.22 -17.51 4.11
CA SER A 359 20.81 -16.33 4.88
C SER A 359 21.03 -16.55 6.39
N LEU A 360 20.59 -17.71 6.90
CA LEU A 360 20.70 -18.07 8.31
C LEU A 360 22.17 -18.17 8.76
N GLU A 361 23.06 -18.76 7.95
CA GLU A 361 24.49 -18.85 8.23
C GLU A 361 25.13 -17.48 8.40
N ILE A 362 24.85 -16.54 7.48
CA ILE A 362 25.35 -15.16 7.56
C ILE A 362 24.84 -14.48 8.85
N ARG A 363 23.56 -14.66 9.17
CA ARG A 363 22.93 -14.07 10.36
C ARG A 363 23.45 -14.67 11.66
N LYS A 364 23.77 -15.96 11.71
CA LYS A 364 24.39 -16.62 12.88
C LYS A 364 25.78 -16.07 13.20
N ILE A 365 26.52 -15.61 12.19
CA ILE A 365 27.82 -14.96 12.39
C ILE A 365 27.64 -13.53 12.91
N ALA A 366 26.61 -12.82 12.43
CA ALA A 366 26.37 -11.42 12.75
C ALA A 366 25.61 -11.19 14.08
N LEU A 367 24.84 -12.18 14.55
CA LEU A 367 23.91 -12.04 15.66
C LEU A 367 24.19 -13.04 16.80
N PRO A 368 23.83 -12.70 18.06
CA PRO A 368 23.87 -13.66 19.16
C PRO A 368 23.00 -14.91 18.91
N PRO A 369 23.34 -16.09 19.48
CA PRO A 369 22.67 -17.36 19.20
C PRO A 369 21.14 -17.43 19.42
N ASN A 370 20.60 -16.54 20.25
CA ASN A 370 19.16 -16.45 20.56
C ASN A 370 18.58 -15.08 20.18
N HIS A 371 19.17 -14.40 19.18
CA HIS A 371 18.63 -13.14 18.69
C HIS A 371 17.24 -13.38 18.05
N PRO A 372 16.22 -12.55 18.35
CA PRO A 372 14.84 -12.76 17.88
C PRO A 372 14.72 -12.92 16.36
N GLU A 373 15.54 -12.19 15.60
CA GLU A 373 15.54 -12.29 14.13
C GLU A 373 15.84 -13.71 13.61
N LEU A 374 16.63 -14.52 14.33
CA LEU A 374 16.95 -15.88 13.93
C LEU A 374 15.69 -16.77 13.86
N ALA A 375 14.68 -16.48 14.68
CA ALA A 375 13.42 -17.22 14.70
C ALA A 375 12.68 -17.15 13.34
N SER A 376 12.71 -15.99 12.69
CA SER A 376 12.06 -15.80 11.38
C SER A 376 12.63 -16.73 10.29
N PHE A 377 13.95 -16.94 10.29
CA PHE A 377 14.61 -17.83 9.33
C PHE A 377 14.31 -19.30 9.61
N TYR A 378 14.30 -19.70 10.89
CA TYR A 378 13.87 -21.05 11.26
C TYR A 378 12.41 -21.31 10.90
N ASN A 379 11.54 -20.30 11.00
CA ASN A 379 10.15 -20.41 10.52
C ASN A 379 10.09 -20.61 9.00
N ASN A 380 10.87 -19.86 8.21
CA ASN A 380 10.90 -20.02 6.76
C ASN A 380 11.42 -21.40 6.34
N ILE A 381 12.47 -21.90 7.01
CA ILE A 381 12.99 -23.26 6.80
C ILE A 381 11.95 -24.32 7.19
N GLY A 382 11.28 -24.15 8.33
CA GLY A 382 10.22 -25.04 8.80
C GLY A 382 9.06 -25.12 7.81
N LEU A 383 8.67 -23.99 7.22
CA LEU A 383 7.63 -23.90 6.20
C LEU A 383 7.99 -24.71 4.95
N VAL A 384 9.22 -24.55 4.45
CA VAL A 384 9.71 -25.31 3.29
C VAL A 384 9.72 -26.81 3.57
N TYR A 385 10.19 -27.23 4.75
CA TYR A 385 10.14 -28.65 5.13
C TYR A 385 8.71 -29.17 5.23
N GLY A 386 7.78 -28.36 5.74
CA GLY A 386 6.35 -28.69 5.78
C GLY A 386 5.78 -28.94 4.39
N HIS A 387 6.04 -28.04 3.43
CA HIS A 387 5.63 -28.21 2.04
C HIS A 387 6.27 -29.42 1.35
N MET A 388 7.45 -29.85 1.79
CA MET A 388 8.09 -31.08 1.31
C MET A 388 7.55 -32.36 1.97
N GLY A 389 6.64 -32.26 2.95
CA GLY A 389 6.17 -33.40 3.75
C GLY A 389 7.19 -33.92 4.77
N GLU A 390 8.29 -33.18 4.99
CA GLU A 390 9.38 -33.52 5.90
C GLU A 390 9.05 -33.03 7.32
N TYR A 391 7.91 -33.48 7.84
CA TYR A 391 7.28 -32.93 9.04
C TYR A 391 8.17 -32.92 10.28
N SER A 392 9.01 -33.94 10.48
CA SER A 392 9.97 -33.98 11.60
C SER A 392 11.00 -32.84 11.54
N LYS A 393 11.49 -32.48 10.34
CA LYS A 393 12.42 -31.36 10.14
C LYS A 393 11.70 -30.01 10.26
N ALA A 394 10.44 -29.96 9.80
CA ALA A 394 9.57 -28.80 9.97
C ALA A 394 9.35 -28.49 11.45
N LEU A 395 8.91 -29.48 12.23
CA LEU A 395 8.71 -29.39 13.67
C LEU A 395 10.00 -28.95 14.38
N SER A 396 11.14 -29.59 14.10
CA SER A 396 12.43 -29.21 14.71
C SER A 396 12.79 -27.74 14.45
N SER A 397 12.55 -27.25 13.23
CA SER A 397 12.81 -25.85 12.86
C SER A 397 11.85 -24.89 13.58
N TYR A 398 10.54 -25.18 13.58
CA TYR A 398 9.55 -24.37 14.28
C TYR A 398 9.72 -24.39 15.80
N GLU A 399 10.10 -25.51 16.40
CA GLU A 399 10.40 -25.62 17.83
C GLU A 399 11.61 -24.77 18.19
N ARG A 400 12.67 -24.79 17.37
CA ARG A 400 13.84 -23.91 17.57
C ARG A 400 13.47 -22.43 17.48
N SER A 401 12.61 -22.07 16.53
CA SER A 401 12.04 -20.72 16.42
C SER A 401 11.27 -20.32 17.67
N LEU A 402 10.37 -21.19 18.14
CA LEU A 402 9.57 -20.98 19.34
C LEU A 402 10.43 -20.84 20.61
N GLU A 403 11.51 -21.62 20.72
CA GLU A 403 12.46 -21.52 21.84
C GLU A 403 13.12 -20.15 21.88
N ILE A 404 13.63 -19.67 20.75
CA ILE A 404 14.24 -18.33 20.63
C ILE A 404 13.22 -17.26 21.03
N GLN A 405 12.00 -17.34 20.51
CA GLN A 405 10.94 -16.38 20.81
C GLN A 405 10.52 -16.39 22.28
N LYS A 406 10.45 -17.55 22.94
CA LYS A 406 10.13 -17.64 24.37
C LYS A 406 11.18 -16.97 25.26
N ILE A 407 12.44 -16.96 24.83
CA ILE A 407 13.53 -16.27 25.53
C ILE A 407 13.45 -14.76 25.29
N ALA A 408 13.14 -14.36 24.06
CA ALA A 408 13.17 -12.97 23.62
C ALA A 408 11.92 -12.16 23.99
N LEU A 409 10.75 -12.79 24.12
CA LEU A 409 9.46 -12.13 24.13
C LEU A 409 8.64 -12.43 25.41
N PRO A 410 7.75 -11.50 25.81
CA PRO A 410 6.79 -11.77 26.89
C PRO A 410 5.89 -12.98 26.58
N PRO A 411 5.37 -13.69 27.60
CA PRO A 411 4.60 -14.94 27.41
C PRO A 411 3.35 -14.83 26.51
N ASN A 412 2.75 -13.64 26.44
CA ASN A 412 1.55 -13.38 25.63
C ASN A 412 1.86 -12.56 24.36
N HIS A 413 3.11 -12.56 23.89
CA HIS A 413 3.45 -11.84 22.66
C HIS A 413 2.80 -12.51 21.43
N PRO A 414 2.19 -11.76 20.49
CA PRO A 414 1.54 -12.31 19.30
C PRO A 414 2.41 -13.24 18.44
N ASP A 415 3.73 -13.02 18.41
CA ASP A 415 4.65 -13.87 17.64
C ASP A 415 4.73 -15.31 18.19
N LEU A 416 4.56 -15.50 19.51
CA LEU A 416 4.48 -16.83 20.09
C LEU A 416 3.23 -17.56 19.57
N ALA A 417 2.11 -16.86 19.41
CA ALA A 417 0.90 -17.43 18.81
C ALA A 417 1.14 -17.85 17.36
N SER A 418 1.89 -17.08 16.58
CA SER A 418 2.25 -17.46 15.21
C SER A 418 3.10 -18.74 15.18
N SER A 419 4.05 -18.90 16.10
CA SER A 419 4.83 -20.14 16.21
C SER A 419 3.98 -21.35 16.63
N TYR A 420 3.05 -21.19 17.57
CA TYR A 420 2.09 -22.25 17.92
C TYR A 420 1.19 -22.63 16.74
N ASN A 421 0.71 -21.64 15.98
CA ASN A 421 -0.06 -21.87 14.76
C ASN A 421 0.72 -22.70 13.73
N ASN A 422 2.00 -22.38 13.50
CA ASN A 422 2.83 -23.10 12.52
C ASN A 422 3.05 -24.56 12.93
N ILE A 423 3.36 -24.81 14.20
CA ILE A 423 3.50 -26.18 14.73
C ILE A 423 2.15 -26.91 14.65
N GLY A 424 1.04 -26.22 14.96
CA GLY A 424 -0.32 -26.75 14.85
C GLY A 424 -0.64 -27.20 13.43
N SER A 425 -0.25 -26.41 12.43
CA SER A 425 -0.42 -26.73 11.01
C SER A 425 0.30 -28.02 10.64
N VAL A 426 1.54 -28.21 11.09
CA VAL A 426 2.27 -29.45 10.81
C VAL A 426 1.60 -30.66 11.44
N TYR A 427 1.06 -30.55 12.65
CA TYR A 427 0.29 -31.64 13.25
C TYR A 427 -1.03 -31.90 12.53
N ASP A 428 -1.69 -30.87 12.00
CA ASP A 428 -2.90 -31.01 11.18
C ASP A 428 -2.59 -31.78 9.88
N ASP A 429 -1.51 -31.39 9.18
CA ASP A 429 -1.02 -32.05 7.97
C ASP A 429 -0.62 -33.52 8.22
N MET A 430 -0.23 -33.86 9.46
CA MET A 430 0.05 -35.22 9.91
C MET A 430 -1.21 -36.02 10.31
N GLY A 431 -2.38 -35.39 10.33
CA GLY A 431 -3.64 -35.98 10.83
C GLY A 431 -3.72 -36.08 12.36
N GLU A 432 -2.81 -35.44 13.09
CA GLU A 432 -2.79 -35.38 14.55
C GLU A 432 -3.67 -34.23 15.08
N TYR A 433 -4.96 -34.25 14.71
CA TYR A 433 -5.91 -33.16 14.91
C TYR A 433 -6.03 -32.69 16.37
N THR A 434 -5.95 -33.59 17.35
CA THR A 434 -6.00 -33.22 18.78
C THR A 434 -4.82 -32.34 19.19
N LYS A 435 -3.61 -32.63 18.69
CA LYS A 435 -2.42 -31.81 18.97
C LYS A 435 -2.52 -30.47 18.24
N ALA A 436 -2.98 -30.49 16.99
CA ALA A 436 -3.21 -29.29 16.19
C ALA A 436 -4.19 -28.33 16.88
N LEU A 437 -5.37 -28.82 17.30
CA LEU A 437 -6.38 -28.05 18.02
C LEU A 437 -5.80 -27.43 19.31
N SER A 438 -5.09 -28.20 20.13
CA SER A 438 -4.49 -27.68 21.36
C SER A 438 -3.52 -26.52 21.11
N LEU A 439 -2.71 -26.61 20.04
CA LEU A 439 -1.77 -25.56 19.65
C LEU A 439 -2.48 -24.32 19.09
N TYR A 440 -3.49 -24.52 18.23
CA TYR A 440 -4.29 -23.43 17.69
C TYR A 440 -5.12 -22.71 18.76
N GLU A 441 -5.69 -23.43 19.73
CA GLU A 441 -6.40 -22.86 20.87
C GLU A 441 -5.47 -22.03 21.75
N ARG A 442 -4.26 -22.52 22.02
CA ARG A 442 -3.24 -21.77 22.75
C ARG A 442 -2.84 -20.48 22.00
N ALA A 443 -2.68 -20.55 20.69
CA ALA A 443 -2.40 -19.38 19.86
C ALA A 443 -3.56 -18.37 19.91
N LEU A 444 -4.81 -18.85 19.85
CA LEU A 444 -6.01 -18.04 19.97
C LEU A 444 -6.09 -17.34 21.34
N GLU A 445 -5.77 -18.04 22.43
CA GLU A 445 -5.76 -17.48 23.79
C GLU A 445 -4.75 -16.34 23.91
N ILE A 446 -3.51 -16.54 23.46
CA ILE A 446 -2.47 -15.51 23.44
C ILE A 446 -2.97 -14.27 22.67
N ARG A 447 -3.54 -14.47 21.47
CA ARG A 447 -4.05 -13.36 20.65
C ARG A 447 -5.24 -12.65 21.28
N LYS A 448 -6.13 -13.35 21.98
CA LYS A 448 -7.25 -12.73 22.72
C LYS A 448 -6.77 -11.82 23.85
N ILE A 449 -5.67 -12.18 24.51
CA ILE A 449 -5.06 -11.36 25.56
C ILE A 449 -4.33 -10.16 24.96
N ALA A 450 -3.60 -10.38 23.87
CA ALA A 450 -2.68 -9.39 23.31
C ALA A 450 -3.33 -8.38 22.34
N LEU A 451 -4.47 -8.71 21.75
CA LEU A 451 -5.04 -7.96 20.61
C LEU A 451 -6.48 -7.52 20.87
N PRO A 452 -6.93 -6.41 20.24
CA PRO A 452 -8.34 -6.00 20.27
C PRO A 452 -9.29 -7.09 19.72
N PRO A 453 -10.56 -7.13 20.15
CA PRO A 453 -11.51 -8.21 19.81
C PRO A 453 -11.73 -8.46 18.31
N ASN A 454 -11.58 -7.42 17.47
CA ASN A 454 -11.76 -7.48 16.02
C ASN A 454 -10.44 -7.42 15.26
N HIS A 455 -9.31 -7.77 15.88
CA HIS A 455 -8.03 -7.77 15.18
C HIS A 455 -7.97 -8.90 14.12
N PRO A 456 -7.49 -8.67 12.88
CA PRO A 456 -7.43 -9.70 11.83
C PRO A 456 -6.72 -11.01 12.23
N ASN A 457 -5.65 -10.94 13.03
CA ASN A 457 -4.97 -12.14 13.55
C ASN A 457 -5.87 -13.07 14.38
N LEU A 458 -6.95 -12.57 15.01
CA LEU A 458 -7.95 -13.44 15.66
C LEU A 458 -8.75 -14.22 14.62
N ALA A 459 -9.09 -13.60 13.48
CA ALA A 459 -9.73 -14.29 12.37
C ALA A 459 -8.84 -15.42 11.83
N SER A 460 -7.53 -15.18 11.70
CA SER A 460 -6.58 -16.23 11.27
C SER A 460 -6.50 -17.40 12.27
N SER A 461 -6.65 -17.15 13.58
CA SER A 461 -6.76 -18.23 14.57
C SER A 461 -8.05 -19.03 14.42
N TYR A 462 -9.20 -18.37 14.27
CA TYR A 462 -10.46 -19.08 14.04
C TYR A 462 -10.44 -19.88 12.74
N GLN A 463 -9.82 -19.34 11.69
CA GLN A 463 -9.60 -20.05 10.43
C GLN A 463 -8.75 -21.31 10.63
N GLY A 464 -7.64 -21.25 11.36
CA GLY A 464 -6.81 -22.44 11.64
C GLY A 464 -7.58 -23.54 12.36
N ILE A 465 -8.35 -23.19 13.40
CA ILE A 465 -9.20 -24.16 14.11
C ILE A 465 -10.32 -24.69 13.20
N GLY A 466 -10.91 -23.82 12.38
CA GLY A 466 -11.95 -24.19 11.42
C GLY A 466 -11.46 -25.20 10.40
N LEU A 467 -10.22 -25.03 9.90
CA LEU A 467 -9.57 -25.97 8.98
C LEU A 467 -9.39 -27.36 9.60
N VAL A 468 -8.98 -27.45 10.87
CA VAL A 468 -8.86 -28.75 11.53
C VAL A 468 -10.23 -29.45 11.64
N TYR A 469 -11.28 -28.72 12.00
CA TYR A 469 -12.63 -29.31 12.04
C TYR A 469 -13.15 -29.70 10.66
N ASP A 470 -12.80 -28.95 9.62
CA ASP A 470 -13.12 -29.26 8.23
C ASP A 470 -12.46 -30.57 7.79
N ASN A 471 -11.15 -30.71 8.05
CA ASN A 471 -10.38 -31.94 7.81
C ASN A 471 -10.94 -33.15 8.59
N MET A 472 -11.53 -32.92 9.76
CA MET A 472 -12.22 -33.96 10.54
C MET A 472 -13.63 -34.31 10.02
N GLY A 473 -14.15 -33.58 9.02
CA GLY A 473 -15.53 -33.72 8.52
C GLY A 473 -16.59 -33.09 9.45
N GLU A 474 -16.19 -32.28 10.42
CA GLU A 474 -17.09 -31.57 11.33
C GLU A 474 -17.52 -30.21 10.75
N TYR A 475 -18.10 -30.24 9.55
CA TYR A 475 -18.41 -29.07 8.71
C TYR A 475 -19.20 -27.97 9.42
N THR A 476 -20.16 -28.30 10.28
CA THR A 476 -20.94 -27.31 11.04
C THR A 476 -20.07 -26.47 11.99
N LYS A 477 -19.05 -27.09 12.62
CA LYS A 477 -18.11 -26.36 13.48
C LYS A 477 -17.15 -25.53 12.65
N ALA A 478 -16.66 -26.07 11.54
CA ALA A 478 -15.82 -25.36 10.58
C ALA A 478 -16.50 -24.08 10.07
N LEU A 479 -17.75 -24.18 9.59
CA LEU A 479 -18.55 -23.04 9.13
C LEU A 479 -18.70 -21.97 10.21
N SER A 480 -19.08 -22.34 11.43
CA SER A 480 -19.22 -21.39 12.54
C SER A 480 -17.94 -20.60 12.80
N LEU A 481 -16.77 -21.27 12.74
CA LEU A 481 -15.47 -20.63 12.92
C LEU A 481 -15.07 -19.75 11.73
N TYR A 482 -15.33 -20.18 10.50
CA TYR A 482 -15.06 -19.41 9.29
C TYR A 482 -15.97 -18.17 9.17
N GLU A 483 -17.25 -18.28 9.53
CA GLU A 483 -18.17 -17.14 9.57
C GLU A 483 -17.74 -16.11 10.61
N ARG A 484 -17.29 -16.56 11.79
CA ARG A 484 -16.72 -15.68 12.81
C ARG A 484 -15.45 -14.98 12.33
N ALA A 485 -14.57 -15.71 11.63
CA ALA A 485 -13.37 -15.12 11.02
C ALA A 485 -13.74 -14.06 9.96
N LEU A 486 -14.74 -14.35 9.12
CA LEU A 486 -15.25 -13.43 8.11
C LEU A 486 -15.86 -12.18 8.72
N GLU A 487 -16.63 -12.30 9.81
CA GLU A 487 -17.21 -11.15 10.53
C GLU A 487 -16.12 -10.21 11.07
N ILE A 488 -15.10 -10.76 11.72
CA ILE A 488 -13.95 -9.99 12.19
C ILE A 488 -13.28 -9.26 11.02
N ARG A 489 -13.01 -9.95 9.91
CA ARG A 489 -12.38 -9.36 8.72
C ARG A 489 -13.24 -8.26 8.09
N LYS A 490 -14.57 -8.43 8.02
CA LYS A 490 -15.48 -7.40 7.49
C LYS A 490 -15.47 -6.12 8.32
N ILE A 491 -15.25 -6.22 9.63
CA ILE A 491 -15.14 -5.07 10.53
C ILE A 491 -13.75 -4.43 10.40
N ALA A 492 -12.71 -5.25 10.28
CA ALA A 492 -11.32 -4.79 10.39
C ALA A 492 -10.68 -4.34 9.07
N LEU A 493 -11.17 -4.83 7.93
CA LEU A 493 -10.51 -4.70 6.63
C LEU A 493 -11.39 -3.99 5.59
N PRO A 494 -10.79 -3.33 4.59
CA PRO A 494 -11.52 -2.79 3.44
C PRO A 494 -12.35 -3.87 2.72
N PRO A 495 -13.50 -3.51 2.10
CA PRO A 495 -14.40 -4.48 1.46
C PRO A 495 -13.76 -5.31 0.33
N ASN A 496 -12.66 -4.83 -0.24
CA ASN A 496 -11.91 -5.46 -1.32
C ASN A 496 -10.60 -6.11 -0.84
N HIS A 497 -10.41 -6.31 0.46
CA HIS A 497 -9.17 -6.90 0.98
C HIS A 497 -9.07 -8.41 0.63
N PRO A 498 -7.91 -8.92 0.16
CA PRO A 498 -7.73 -10.33 -0.22
C PRO A 498 -8.15 -11.35 0.86
N ASP A 499 -7.86 -11.09 2.14
CA ASP A 499 -8.31 -11.94 3.26
C ASP A 499 -9.82 -12.21 3.30
N LEU A 500 -10.65 -11.28 2.82
CA LEU A 500 -12.09 -11.50 2.71
C LEU A 500 -12.38 -12.56 1.64
N ALA A 501 -11.66 -12.51 0.51
CA ALA A 501 -11.76 -13.52 -0.55
C ALA A 501 -11.36 -14.90 -0.02
N SER A 502 -10.27 -15.01 0.73
CA SER A 502 -9.86 -16.26 1.36
C SER A 502 -10.92 -16.82 2.32
N SER A 503 -11.55 -15.96 3.14
CA SER A 503 -12.68 -16.38 3.99
C SER A 503 -13.84 -16.94 3.19
N TYR A 504 -14.23 -16.27 2.10
CA TYR A 504 -15.31 -16.74 1.22
C TYR A 504 -14.94 -18.05 0.51
N ASN A 505 -13.68 -18.24 0.10
CA ASN A 505 -13.22 -19.49 -0.48
C ASN A 505 -13.33 -20.65 0.52
N ASN A 506 -12.90 -20.47 1.77
CA ASN A 506 -13.00 -21.55 2.77
C ASN A 506 -14.46 -21.91 3.08
N ILE A 507 -15.33 -20.91 3.25
CA ILE A 507 -16.78 -21.13 3.42
C ILE A 507 -17.36 -21.86 2.20
N GLY A 508 -16.95 -21.46 1.00
CA GLY A 508 -17.35 -22.12 -0.24
C GLY A 508 -16.94 -23.59 -0.30
N SER A 509 -15.71 -23.90 0.14
CA SER A 509 -15.19 -25.27 0.23
C SER A 509 -16.05 -26.14 1.14
N VAL A 510 -16.34 -25.66 2.36
CA VAL A 510 -17.17 -26.44 3.29
C VAL A 510 -18.58 -26.66 2.73
N TYR A 511 -19.16 -25.67 2.05
CA TYR A 511 -20.45 -25.88 1.39
C TYR A 511 -20.38 -26.87 0.23
N ASP A 512 -19.29 -26.91 -0.54
CA ASP A 512 -19.08 -27.90 -1.60
C ASP A 512 -18.98 -29.32 -1.01
N ASP A 513 -18.20 -29.50 0.05
CA ASP A 513 -18.05 -30.77 0.76
C ASP A 513 -19.36 -31.26 1.39
N MET A 514 -20.23 -30.33 1.80
CA MET A 514 -21.59 -30.63 2.27
C MET A 514 -22.59 -30.92 1.13
N GLY A 515 -22.21 -30.75 -0.14
CA GLY A 515 -23.10 -30.87 -1.30
C GLY A 515 -24.06 -29.68 -1.50
N GLU A 516 -23.83 -28.57 -0.81
CA GLU A 516 -24.62 -27.33 -0.86
C GLU A 516 -24.11 -26.40 -1.97
N TYR A 517 -24.07 -26.93 -3.20
CA TYR A 517 -23.37 -26.32 -4.35
C TYR A 517 -23.79 -24.88 -4.68
N SER A 518 -25.05 -24.51 -4.44
CA SER A 518 -25.53 -23.14 -4.68
C SER A 518 -24.88 -22.12 -3.72
N LYS A 519 -24.68 -22.49 -2.46
CA LYS A 519 -24.01 -21.66 -1.44
C LYS A 519 -22.50 -21.62 -1.68
N ALA A 520 -21.91 -22.74 -2.11
CA ALA A 520 -20.52 -22.82 -2.53
C ALA A 520 -20.24 -21.85 -3.69
N LEU A 521 -21.06 -21.92 -4.75
CA LEU A 521 -20.93 -21.06 -5.93
C LEU A 521 -21.00 -19.58 -5.56
N SER A 522 -22.01 -19.18 -4.78
CA SER A 522 -22.16 -17.80 -4.34
C SER A 522 -20.96 -17.30 -3.53
N SER A 523 -20.35 -18.17 -2.73
CA SER A 523 -19.17 -17.84 -1.93
C SER A 523 -17.93 -17.66 -2.82
N TYR A 524 -17.68 -18.59 -3.74
CA TYR A 524 -16.57 -18.48 -4.69
C TYR A 524 -16.70 -17.29 -5.64
N GLU A 525 -17.90 -16.97 -6.12
CA GLU A 525 -18.15 -15.78 -6.94
C GLU A 525 -17.82 -14.49 -6.18
N ARG A 526 -18.19 -14.41 -4.90
CA ARG A 526 -17.89 -13.27 -4.05
C ARG A 526 -16.39 -13.11 -3.80
N SER A 527 -15.69 -14.22 -3.59
CA SER A 527 -14.22 -14.26 -3.50
C SER A 527 -13.56 -13.72 -4.76
N LEU A 528 -14.01 -14.21 -5.93
CA LEU A 528 -13.48 -13.80 -7.23
C LEU A 528 -13.75 -12.31 -7.53
N GLU A 529 -14.92 -11.78 -7.16
CA GLU A 529 -15.25 -10.36 -7.29
C GLU A 529 -14.26 -9.48 -6.50
N ILE A 530 -13.95 -9.88 -5.26
CA ILE A 530 -12.99 -9.18 -4.41
C ILE A 530 -11.58 -9.22 -5.04
N GLN A 531 -11.12 -10.39 -5.46
CA GLN A 531 -9.80 -10.56 -6.09
C GLN A 531 -9.66 -9.74 -7.37
N LYS A 532 -10.70 -9.68 -8.22
CA LYS A 532 -10.71 -8.87 -9.46
C LYS A 532 -10.50 -7.38 -9.22
N ILE A 533 -10.88 -6.88 -8.05
CA ILE A 533 -10.68 -5.48 -7.67
C ILE A 533 -9.30 -5.29 -7.03
N ALA A 534 -8.83 -6.29 -6.28
CA ALA A 534 -7.63 -6.17 -5.43
C ALA A 534 -6.31 -6.51 -6.15
N LEU A 535 -6.34 -7.36 -7.17
CA LEU A 535 -5.15 -7.99 -7.75
C LEU A 535 -5.01 -7.72 -9.25
N PRO A 536 -3.77 -7.65 -9.78
CA PRO A 536 -3.53 -7.46 -11.21
C PRO A 536 -4.04 -8.67 -12.02
N PRO A 537 -4.42 -8.48 -13.30
CA PRO A 537 -4.88 -9.58 -14.14
C PRO A 537 -3.88 -10.74 -14.18
N ASN A 538 -4.36 -11.97 -14.02
CA ASN A 538 -3.56 -13.21 -13.97
C ASN A 538 -2.64 -13.37 -12.75
N HIS A 539 -2.87 -12.63 -11.66
CA HIS A 539 -2.23 -12.92 -10.38
C HIS A 539 -2.41 -14.39 -9.96
N PRO A 540 -1.39 -15.07 -9.39
CA PRO A 540 -1.47 -16.48 -8.99
C PRO A 540 -2.71 -16.86 -8.16
N ASP A 541 -3.16 -15.99 -7.26
CA ASP A 541 -4.34 -16.24 -6.42
C ASP A 541 -5.65 -16.48 -7.21
N PHE A 542 -5.74 -15.99 -8.45
CA PHE A 542 -6.88 -16.32 -9.32
C PHE A 542 -6.91 -17.80 -9.68
N ALA A 543 -5.77 -18.47 -9.76
CA ALA A 543 -5.71 -19.89 -10.12
C ALA A 543 -6.42 -20.77 -9.09
N ALA A 544 -6.24 -20.49 -7.79
CA ALA A 544 -6.90 -21.22 -6.72
C ALA A 544 -8.43 -21.04 -6.78
N SER A 545 -8.91 -19.81 -6.94
CA SER A 545 -10.35 -19.53 -7.05
C SER A 545 -10.97 -20.18 -8.29
N TYR A 546 -10.31 -20.08 -9.45
CA TYR A 546 -10.80 -20.74 -10.67
C TYR A 546 -10.77 -22.27 -10.54
N HIS A 547 -9.74 -22.84 -9.90
CA HIS A 547 -9.66 -24.29 -9.68
C HIS A 547 -10.84 -24.78 -8.85
N ASN A 548 -11.13 -24.12 -7.72
CA ASN A 548 -12.26 -24.46 -6.86
C ASN A 548 -13.61 -24.33 -7.59
N MET A 549 -13.80 -23.27 -8.39
CA MET A 549 -15.00 -23.13 -9.23
C MET A 549 -15.10 -24.22 -10.30
N GLY A 550 -13.96 -24.66 -10.86
CA GLY A 550 -13.88 -25.77 -11.80
C GLY A 550 -14.32 -27.08 -11.18
N LEU A 551 -13.79 -27.42 -10.01
CA LEU A 551 -14.18 -28.59 -9.22
C LEU A 551 -15.67 -28.57 -8.86
N LEU A 552 -16.18 -27.44 -8.37
CA LEU A 552 -17.59 -27.27 -8.06
C LEU A 552 -18.48 -27.52 -9.30
N CYS A 553 -18.09 -26.99 -10.46
CA CYS A 553 -18.82 -27.23 -11.71
C CYS A 553 -18.77 -28.72 -12.14
N GLU A 554 -17.66 -29.43 -11.89
CA GLU A 554 -17.60 -30.88 -12.08
C GLU A 554 -18.58 -31.62 -11.16
N ASN A 555 -18.65 -31.24 -9.88
CA ASN A 555 -19.56 -31.81 -8.89
C ASN A 555 -21.04 -31.58 -9.28
N MET A 556 -21.33 -30.41 -9.86
CA MET A 556 -22.65 -30.08 -10.42
C MET A 556 -22.95 -30.75 -11.77
N GLY A 557 -21.96 -31.38 -12.42
CA GLY A 557 -22.09 -31.97 -13.76
C GLY A 557 -22.08 -30.96 -14.92
N ASP A 558 -21.76 -29.69 -14.68
CA ASP A 558 -21.60 -28.66 -15.72
C ASP A 558 -20.16 -28.68 -16.26
N TYR A 559 -19.83 -29.73 -17.02
CA TYR A 559 -18.48 -29.94 -17.55
C TYR A 559 -18.01 -28.83 -18.49
N SER A 560 -18.93 -28.11 -19.16
CA SER A 560 -18.56 -26.98 -20.01
C SER A 560 -18.02 -25.80 -19.20
N LYS A 561 -18.66 -25.44 -18.08
CA LYS A 561 -18.14 -24.40 -17.19
C LYS A 561 -16.91 -24.87 -16.43
N ALA A 562 -16.88 -26.13 -15.99
CA ALA A 562 -15.71 -26.71 -15.36
C ALA A 562 -14.47 -26.60 -16.27
N LEU A 563 -14.62 -26.92 -17.56
CA LEU A 563 -13.54 -26.80 -18.53
C LEU A 563 -13.05 -25.36 -18.65
N HIS A 564 -13.97 -24.38 -18.73
CA HIS A 564 -13.61 -22.97 -18.80
C HIS A 564 -12.74 -22.54 -17.60
N PHE A 565 -13.14 -22.92 -16.39
CA PHE A 565 -12.42 -22.56 -15.18
C PHE A 565 -11.07 -23.26 -15.08
N HIS A 566 -11.00 -24.56 -15.37
CA HIS A 566 -9.72 -25.30 -15.35
C HIS A 566 -8.74 -24.79 -16.41
N GLU A 567 -9.21 -24.36 -17.58
CA GLU A 567 -8.36 -23.72 -18.59
C GLU A 567 -7.81 -22.38 -18.10
N ARG A 568 -8.62 -21.57 -17.40
CA ARG A 568 -8.15 -20.32 -16.77
C ARG A 568 -7.09 -20.59 -15.69
N THR A 569 -7.32 -21.58 -14.83
CA THR A 569 -6.33 -22.02 -13.83
C THR A 569 -5.03 -22.39 -14.51
N ARG A 570 -5.07 -23.30 -15.50
CA ARG A 570 -3.91 -23.76 -16.26
C ARG A 570 -3.13 -22.59 -16.87
N ASP A 571 -3.83 -21.66 -17.52
CA ASP A 571 -3.20 -20.53 -18.20
C ASP A 571 -2.48 -19.59 -17.23
N ILE A 572 -2.98 -19.43 -16.00
CA ILE A 572 -2.31 -18.65 -14.95
C ILE A 572 -1.09 -19.41 -14.42
N VAL A 573 -1.26 -20.65 -13.96
CA VAL A 573 -0.16 -21.41 -13.34
C VAL A 573 0.98 -21.68 -14.32
N GLN A 574 0.69 -21.86 -15.61
CA GLN A 574 1.72 -22.07 -16.63
C GLN A 574 2.55 -20.81 -16.92
N LYS A 575 2.02 -19.62 -16.63
CA LYS A 575 2.76 -18.36 -16.77
C LYS A 575 3.57 -18.02 -15.53
N THR A 576 3.08 -18.39 -14.35
CA THR A 576 3.66 -17.95 -13.07
C THR A 576 4.57 -19.00 -12.43
N LEU A 577 4.35 -20.29 -12.70
CA LEU A 577 5.07 -21.40 -12.08
C LEU A 577 5.90 -22.20 -13.08
N PRO A 578 6.98 -22.88 -12.63
CA PRO A 578 7.76 -23.76 -13.49
C PRO A 578 6.90 -24.88 -14.13
N PRO A 579 7.22 -25.34 -15.35
CA PRO A 579 6.46 -26.41 -16.01
C PRO A 579 6.39 -27.73 -15.24
N THR A 580 7.35 -27.96 -14.34
CA THR A 580 7.44 -29.12 -13.45
C THR A 580 6.63 -28.99 -12.16
N HIS A 581 6.04 -27.82 -11.90
CA HIS A 581 5.31 -27.55 -10.67
C HIS A 581 4.07 -28.46 -10.55
N PRO A 582 3.77 -29.03 -9.37
CA PRO A 582 2.60 -29.88 -9.15
C PRO A 582 1.29 -29.28 -9.66
N HIS A 583 0.99 -28.02 -9.33
CA HIS A 583 -0.23 -27.34 -9.83
C HIS A 583 -0.27 -27.15 -11.36
N VAL A 584 0.87 -27.05 -12.05
CA VAL A 584 0.89 -27.00 -13.52
C VAL A 584 0.57 -28.37 -14.11
N LEU A 585 1.06 -29.44 -13.48
CA LEU A 585 0.75 -30.81 -13.90
C LEU A 585 -0.71 -31.18 -13.59
N GLU A 586 -1.18 -30.80 -12.41
CA GLU A 586 -2.56 -30.96 -11.95
C GLU A 586 -3.55 -30.24 -12.84
N SER A 587 -3.36 -28.95 -13.10
CA SER A 587 -4.25 -28.18 -13.98
C SER A 587 -4.35 -28.75 -15.40
N LYS A 588 -3.27 -29.34 -15.93
CA LYS A 588 -3.33 -30.08 -17.22
C LYS A 588 -4.18 -31.34 -17.10
N ARG A 589 -4.00 -32.11 -16.04
CA ARG A 589 -4.81 -33.32 -15.75
C ARG A 589 -6.28 -32.98 -15.55
N ASP A 590 -6.59 -31.88 -14.87
CA ASP A 590 -7.97 -31.42 -14.64
C ASP A 590 -8.65 -31.07 -15.96
N VAL A 591 -7.98 -30.31 -16.83
CA VAL A 591 -8.49 -29.99 -18.17
C VAL A 591 -8.74 -31.26 -18.99
N GLU A 592 -7.77 -32.19 -19.02
CA GLU A 592 -7.94 -33.47 -19.74
C GLU A 592 -9.05 -34.33 -19.13
N ARG A 593 -9.15 -34.40 -17.81
CA ARG A 593 -10.20 -35.12 -17.09
C ARG A 593 -11.58 -34.63 -17.47
N VAL A 594 -11.79 -33.31 -17.49
CA VAL A 594 -13.08 -32.73 -17.86
C VAL A 594 -13.37 -32.92 -19.34
N LYS A 595 -12.38 -32.75 -20.23
CA LYS A 595 -12.55 -33.03 -21.68
C LYS A 595 -13.00 -34.46 -21.96
N ASN A 596 -12.56 -35.44 -21.17
CA ASN A 596 -12.96 -36.83 -21.33
C ASN A 596 -14.38 -37.13 -20.81
N LYS A 597 -14.97 -36.24 -20.00
CA LYS A 597 -16.34 -36.36 -19.47
C LYS A 597 -17.38 -35.60 -20.32
N MET A 598 -16.92 -34.69 -21.18
CA MET A 598 -17.73 -34.02 -22.21
C MET A 598 -17.88 -34.93 -23.43
#